data_AF-A0A1F8V4E7-F1
#
_entry.id   AF-A0A1F8V4E7-F1
#
_cell.length_a   1.000
_cell.length_b   1.000
_cell.length_c   1.000
_cell.angle_alpha   90.00
_cell.angle_beta   90.00
_cell.angle_gamma   90.00
#
_symmetry.space_group_name_H-M   'P 1'
#
loop_
_entity.id
_entity.type
_entity.pdbx_description
1 polymer ?
#
loop_
_entity_poly.entity_id
_entity_poly.type
_entity_poly.pdbx_seq_one_letter_code
_entity_poly.pdbx_strand_id
1 'polypeptide(L)'
;MKRKIVKYLKNKEESQYTVLDNIFKLYIDGHLEELLNNYGFSEIKFYPHIRKNSNYLQIDFWYYNLVVNIQFDDLCFDYCIYLPGISAEKFDKGFIESNYSDNFNIENFISYLHTILNKDDRLNRLS
;
A
#
# COMPACT_ATOMS: atom_id res chain seq x y z
N MET A 1 -8.61 -14.74 -1.52
CA MET A 1 -8.90 -13.50 -2.28
C MET A 1 -8.22 -13.45 -3.65
N LYS A 2 -6.94 -13.84 -3.77
CA LYS A 2 -6.16 -13.82 -5.05
C LYS A 2 -6.91 -14.31 -6.30
N ARG A 3 -7.63 -15.46 -6.23
CA ARG A 3 -8.44 -15.97 -7.36
C ARG A 3 -9.49 -14.98 -7.89
N LYS A 4 -10.09 -14.15 -7.04
CA LYS A 4 -11.08 -13.14 -7.46
C LYS A 4 -10.41 -12.01 -8.24
N ILE A 5 -9.25 -11.56 -7.79
CA ILE A 5 -8.44 -10.54 -8.45
C ILE A 5 -7.99 -11.04 -9.83
N VAL A 6 -7.49 -12.28 -9.92
CA VAL A 6 -7.12 -12.89 -11.21
C VAL A 6 -8.29 -12.91 -12.19
N LYS A 7 -9.50 -13.26 -11.72
CA LYS A 7 -10.71 -13.22 -12.57
C LYS A 7 -11.07 -11.80 -12.99
N TYR A 8 -10.97 -10.85 -12.07
CA TYR A 8 -11.23 -9.44 -12.33
C TYR A 8 -10.28 -8.85 -13.39
N LEU A 9 -8.98 -9.11 -13.25
CA LEU A 9 -7.95 -8.68 -14.20
C LEU A 9 -8.10 -9.32 -15.59
N LYS A 10 -8.58 -10.56 -15.67
CA LYS A 10 -8.86 -11.26 -16.94
C LYS A 10 -10.05 -10.71 -17.73
N ASN A 11 -10.88 -9.85 -17.14
CA ASN A 11 -12.05 -9.28 -17.83
C ASN A 11 -11.73 -8.03 -18.67
N LYS A 12 -10.47 -7.59 -18.69
CA LYS A 12 -10.01 -6.43 -19.46
C LYS A 12 -8.58 -6.67 -19.98
N GLU A 13 -8.21 -6.00 -21.06
CA GLU A 13 -6.85 -6.09 -21.63
C GLU A 13 -5.84 -5.35 -20.74
N GLU A 14 -4.58 -5.81 -20.69
CA GLU A 14 -3.54 -5.18 -19.86
C GLU A 14 -3.27 -3.72 -20.24
N SER A 15 -3.44 -3.36 -21.52
CA SER A 15 -3.33 -1.97 -22.00
C SER A 15 -4.39 -1.02 -21.44
N GLN A 16 -5.43 -1.57 -20.79
CA GLN A 16 -6.52 -0.82 -20.16
C GLN A 16 -6.42 -0.83 -18.63
N TYR A 17 -5.33 -1.38 -18.07
CA TYR A 17 -5.18 -1.48 -16.63
C TYR A 17 -5.05 -0.08 -16.00
N THR A 18 -5.86 0.16 -14.98
CA THR A 18 -5.71 1.32 -14.10
C THR A 18 -4.46 1.17 -13.23
N VAL A 19 -4.11 2.20 -12.47
CA VAL A 19 -3.05 2.09 -11.47
C VAL A 19 -3.33 0.96 -10.47
N LEU A 20 -4.57 0.88 -9.96
CA LEU A 20 -4.97 -0.20 -9.05
C LEU A 20 -4.84 -1.59 -9.70
N ASP A 21 -5.23 -1.74 -10.97
CA ASP A 21 -5.10 -3.00 -11.69
C ASP A 21 -3.62 -3.46 -11.78
N ASN A 22 -2.71 -2.51 -12.07
CA ASN A 22 -1.28 -2.77 -12.10
C ASN A 22 -0.73 -3.16 -10.71
N ILE A 23 -1.19 -2.49 -9.65
CA ILE A 23 -0.82 -2.86 -8.27
C ILE A 23 -1.35 -4.25 -7.91
N PHE A 24 -2.58 -4.58 -8.29
CA PHE A 24 -3.13 -5.92 -8.12
C PHE A 24 -2.33 -6.98 -8.86
N LYS A 25 -1.86 -6.70 -10.07
CA LYS A 25 -0.98 -7.59 -10.83
C LYS A 25 0.32 -7.86 -10.05
N LEU A 26 1.00 -6.81 -9.58
CA LEU A 26 2.21 -6.94 -8.75
C LEU A 26 1.96 -7.76 -7.46
N TYR A 27 0.80 -7.57 -6.81
CA TYR A 27 0.40 -8.35 -5.64
C TYR A 27 0.15 -9.83 -5.96
N ILE A 28 -0.50 -10.12 -7.09
CA ILE A 28 -0.77 -11.49 -7.53
C ILE A 28 0.53 -12.22 -7.88
N ASP A 29 1.43 -11.54 -8.58
CA ASP A 29 2.69 -12.08 -9.06
C ASP A 29 3.77 -12.18 -7.95
N GLY A 30 3.53 -11.55 -6.80
CA GLY A 30 4.41 -11.59 -5.63
C GLY A 30 5.47 -10.47 -5.61
N HIS A 31 5.63 -9.72 -6.70
CA HIS A 31 6.58 -8.62 -6.82
C HIS A 31 6.32 -7.49 -5.82
N LEU A 32 5.07 -7.26 -5.41
CA LEU A 32 4.79 -6.25 -4.39
C LEU A 32 5.33 -6.64 -3.01
N GLU A 33 5.24 -7.91 -2.65
CA GLU A 33 5.80 -8.43 -1.39
C GLU A 33 7.32 -8.43 -1.42
N GLU A 34 7.92 -8.83 -2.54
CA GLU A 34 9.37 -8.74 -2.79
C GLU A 34 9.88 -7.29 -2.67
N LEU A 35 9.19 -6.33 -3.30
CA LEU A 35 9.52 -4.92 -3.22
C LEU A 35 9.54 -4.41 -1.77
N LEU A 36 8.50 -4.71 -0.99
CA LEU A 36 8.41 -4.27 0.40
C LEU A 36 9.50 -4.94 1.27
N ASN A 37 9.78 -6.22 1.06
CA ASN A 37 10.85 -6.93 1.76
C ASN A 37 12.24 -6.35 1.46
N ASN A 38 12.49 -5.86 0.24
CA ASN A 38 13.76 -5.24 -0.14
C ASN A 38 14.07 -3.95 0.63
N TYR A 39 13.06 -3.31 1.22
CA TYR A 39 13.24 -2.15 2.11
C TYR A 39 13.33 -2.53 3.61
N GLY A 40 13.38 -3.82 3.93
CA GLY A 40 13.45 -4.31 5.31
C GLY A 40 12.15 -4.14 6.10
N PHE A 41 11.01 -3.97 5.41
CA PHE A 41 9.71 -3.97 6.07
C PHE A 41 9.37 -5.39 6.56
N SER A 42 8.62 -5.45 7.66
CA SER A 42 8.22 -6.69 8.32
C SER A 42 6.71 -6.73 8.51
N GLU A 43 6.17 -7.89 8.92
CA GLU A 43 4.74 -8.09 9.18
C GLU A 43 3.81 -7.59 8.04
N ILE A 44 4.24 -7.77 6.79
CA ILE A 44 3.50 -7.28 5.63
C ILE A 44 2.16 -8.04 5.51
N LYS A 45 1.05 -7.31 5.57
CA LYS A 45 -0.32 -7.83 5.50
C LYS A 45 -1.05 -7.14 4.36
N PHE A 46 -1.64 -7.96 3.49
CA PHE A 46 -2.42 -7.49 2.34
C PHE A 46 -3.91 -7.79 2.55
N TYR A 47 -4.75 -6.77 2.37
CA TYR A 47 -6.21 -6.88 2.44
C TYR A 47 -6.85 -6.42 1.12
N PRO A 48 -6.72 -7.24 0.06
CA PRO A 48 -7.38 -6.95 -1.21
C PRO A 48 -8.89 -7.07 -1.10
N HIS A 49 -9.60 -6.23 -1.85
CA HIS A 49 -11.05 -6.22 -1.94
C HIS A 49 -11.49 -6.05 -3.39
N ILE A 50 -12.41 -6.91 -3.84
CA ILE A 50 -13.00 -6.86 -5.18
C ILE A 50 -14.53 -6.92 -5.05
N ARG A 51 -15.21 -5.82 -5.38
CA ARG A 51 -16.67 -5.67 -5.38
C ARG A 51 -17.14 -4.83 -6.56
N LYS A 52 -18.45 -4.90 -6.83
CA LYS A 52 -19.07 -4.35 -8.05
C LYS A 52 -18.72 -2.89 -8.34
N ASN A 53 -18.41 -2.05 -7.33
CA ASN A 53 -18.05 -0.63 -7.50
C ASN A 53 -17.06 -0.13 -6.43
N SER A 54 -16.26 -1.01 -5.83
CA SER A 54 -15.34 -0.64 -4.75
C SER A 54 -14.24 -1.67 -4.69
N ASN A 55 -13.25 -1.50 -5.55
CA ASN A 55 -12.04 -2.29 -5.52
C ASN A 55 -10.99 -1.49 -4.74
N TYR A 56 -10.27 -2.17 -3.87
CA TYR A 56 -9.13 -1.56 -3.20
C TYR A 56 -8.11 -2.62 -2.79
N LEU A 57 -6.88 -2.18 -2.58
CA LEU A 57 -5.84 -2.94 -1.90
C LEU A 57 -5.36 -2.13 -0.70
N GLN A 58 -5.65 -2.63 0.51
CA GLN A 58 -4.99 -2.13 1.71
C GLN A 58 -3.74 -2.96 2.01
N ILE A 59 -2.67 -2.30 2.45
CA ILE A 59 -1.42 -2.89 2.87
C ILE A 59 -1.04 -2.32 4.23
N ASP A 60 -0.78 -3.20 5.21
CA ASP A 60 -0.13 -2.82 6.46
C ASP A 60 1.28 -3.42 6.47
N PHE A 61 2.28 -2.64 6.86
CA PHE A 61 3.62 -3.18 7.10
C PHE A 61 4.36 -2.40 8.19
N TRP A 62 5.31 -3.08 8.83
CA TRP A 62 6.06 -2.57 9.97
C TRP A 62 7.47 -2.18 9.53
N TYR A 63 7.94 -1.07 10.09
CA TYR A 63 9.32 -0.63 10.00
C TYR A 63 9.83 -0.29 11.40
N TYR A 64 10.49 -1.26 12.03
CA TYR A 64 10.79 -1.24 13.47
C TYR A 64 9.51 -1.00 14.29
N ASN A 65 9.47 0.04 15.11
CA ASN A 65 8.31 0.41 15.92
C ASN A 65 7.21 1.17 15.16
N LEU A 66 7.44 1.57 13.91
CA LEU A 66 6.46 2.30 13.10
C LEU A 66 5.64 1.34 12.25
N VAL A 67 4.38 1.69 12.04
CA VAL A 67 3.47 0.98 11.14
C VAL A 67 3.05 1.92 10.03
N VAL A 68 3.04 1.39 8.82
CA VAL A 68 2.49 2.05 7.65
C VAL A 68 1.21 1.32 7.25
N ASN A 69 0.13 2.08 7.12
CA ASN A 69 -1.11 1.65 6.49
C ASN A 69 -1.24 2.41 5.16
N ILE A 70 -1.48 1.69 4.08
CA ILE A 70 -1.71 2.26 2.75
C ILE A 70 -2.99 1.65 2.20
N GLN A 71 -3.84 2.46 1.57
CA GLN A 71 -4.96 1.99 0.81
C GLN A 71 -4.91 2.57 -0.61
N PHE A 72 -4.98 1.68 -1.59
CA PHE A 72 -5.10 2.03 -3.01
C PHE A 72 -6.51 1.73 -3.48
N ASP A 73 -7.19 2.69 -4.10
CA ASP A 73 -8.44 2.47 -4.81
C ASP A 73 -8.32 2.85 -6.29
N ASP A 74 -9.45 2.87 -7.01
CA ASP A 74 -9.48 3.16 -8.45
C ASP A 74 -9.12 4.62 -8.80
N LEU A 75 -9.22 5.55 -7.85
CA LEU A 75 -9.10 7.00 -8.09
C LEU A 75 -7.87 7.61 -7.42
N CYS A 76 -7.55 7.18 -6.21
CA CYS A 76 -6.49 7.74 -5.39
C CYS A 76 -5.83 6.67 -4.50
N PHE A 77 -4.88 7.12 -3.70
CA PHE A 77 -4.34 6.36 -2.60
C PHE A 77 -4.24 7.23 -1.36
N ASP A 78 -4.35 6.59 -0.21
CA ASP A 78 -4.16 7.21 1.08
C ASP A 78 -3.18 6.39 1.92
N TYR A 79 -2.43 7.06 2.79
CA TYR A 79 -1.53 6.38 3.71
C TYR A 79 -1.41 7.10 5.06
N CYS A 80 -1.06 6.33 6.09
CA CYS A 80 -0.76 6.83 7.42
C CYS A 80 0.47 6.13 8.00
N ILE A 81 1.34 6.89 8.69
CA ILE A 81 2.47 6.37 9.46
C ILE A 81 2.22 6.61 10.95
N TYR A 82 2.11 5.54 11.73
CA TYR A 82 1.69 5.62 13.13
C TYR A 82 2.49 4.68 14.04
N LEU A 83 2.39 4.93 15.34
CA LEU A 83 2.88 4.03 16.38
C LEU A 83 1.75 3.11 16.85
N PRO A 84 2.02 1.82 17.10
CA PRO A 84 1.04 0.94 17.75
C PRO A 84 0.52 1.56 19.06
N GLY A 85 -0.80 1.46 19.28
CA GLY A 85 -1.45 2.06 20.45
C GLY A 85 -1.86 3.54 20.31
N ILE A 86 -1.73 4.12 19.11
CA ILE A 86 -2.33 5.42 18.78
C ILE A 86 -3.86 5.39 19.02
N SER A 87 -4.45 6.54 19.39
CA SER A 87 -5.91 6.64 19.50
C SER A 87 -6.56 6.65 18.12
N ALA A 88 -7.79 6.13 18.02
CA ALA A 88 -8.57 6.14 16.78
C ALA A 88 -8.67 7.56 16.17
N GLU A 89 -8.96 8.57 17.00
CA GLU A 89 -9.04 9.97 16.53
C GLU A 89 -7.75 10.47 15.89
N LYS A 90 -6.58 10.12 16.47
CA LYS A 90 -5.28 10.53 15.91
C LYS A 90 -4.92 9.72 14.67
N PHE A 91 -5.33 8.46 14.62
CA PHE A 91 -5.16 7.61 13.44
C PHE A 91 -5.97 8.17 12.25
N ASP A 92 -7.26 8.43 12.46
CA ASP A 92 -8.16 8.96 11.42
C ASP A 92 -7.68 10.31 10.86
N LYS A 93 -7.10 11.17 11.72
CA LYS A 93 -6.53 12.46 11.31
C LYS A 93 -5.14 12.36 10.66
N GLY A 94 -4.51 11.19 10.71
CA GLY A 94 -3.14 10.97 10.26
C GLY A 94 -3.03 10.56 8.79
N PHE A 95 -4.15 10.39 8.10
CA PHE A 95 -4.16 9.99 6.69
C PHE A 95 -3.79 11.14 5.77
N ILE A 96 -2.91 10.83 4.81
CA ILE A 96 -2.55 11.69 3.71
C ILE A 96 -3.11 11.06 2.44
N GLU A 97 -4.09 11.72 1.83
CA GLU A 97 -4.70 11.31 0.56
C GLU A 97 -3.96 11.98 -0.62
N SER A 98 -3.81 11.25 -1.72
CA SER A 98 -3.22 11.77 -2.95
C SER A 98 -3.81 11.09 -4.18
N ASN A 99 -4.17 11.89 -5.18
CA ASN A 99 -4.57 11.36 -6.48
C ASN A 99 -3.37 10.73 -7.21
N TYR A 100 -3.64 9.75 -8.06
CA TYR A 100 -2.60 9.23 -8.96
C TYR A 100 -2.16 10.31 -9.95
N SER A 101 -0.85 10.42 -10.14
CA SER A 101 -0.30 11.12 -11.30
C SER A 101 -0.30 10.20 -12.51
N ASP A 102 -0.26 10.78 -13.72
CA ASP A 102 -0.19 10.02 -14.98
C ASP A 102 1.01 9.06 -15.03
N ASN A 103 2.07 9.36 -14.27
CA ASN A 103 3.30 8.58 -14.16
C ASN A 103 3.47 7.95 -12.78
N PHE A 104 2.37 7.64 -12.08
CA PHE A 104 2.45 6.98 -10.78
C PHE A 104 3.26 5.68 -10.89
N ASN A 105 4.22 5.52 -9.98
CA ASN A 105 5.08 4.35 -9.91
C ASN A 105 5.18 3.91 -8.44
N ILE A 106 4.77 2.67 -8.17
CA ILE A 106 4.72 2.15 -6.80
C ILE A 106 6.11 2.00 -6.18
N GLU A 107 7.15 1.67 -6.95
CA GLU A 107 8.52 1.57 -6.43
C GLU A 107 9.04 2.93 -5.95
N ASN A 108 8.79 3.98 -6.74
CA ASN A 108 9.10 5.36 -6.34
C ASN A 108 8.34 5.78 -5.09
N PHE A 109 7.06 5.40 -4.98
CA PHE A 109 6.25 5.70 -3.81
C PHE A 109 6.75 4.96 -2.55
N ILE A 110 7.06 3.67 -2.66
CA ILE A 110 7.63 2.90 -1.54
C ILE A 110 9.02 3.45 -1.14
N SER A 111 9.86 3.84 -2.10
CA SER A 111 11.15 4.49 -1.84
C SER A 111 10.99 5.82 -1.08
N TYR A 112 9.99 6.62 -1.47
CA TYR A 112 9.63 7.86 -0.79
C TYR A 112 9.19 7.60 0.66
N LEU A 113 8.29 6.64 0.88
CA LEU A 113 7.87 6.24 2.24
C LEU A 113 9.04 5.78 3.09
N HIS A 114 9.92 4.94 2.55
CA HIS A 114 11.12 4.51 3.23
C HIS A 114 12.03 5.69 3.63
N THR A 115 12.14 6.70 2.77
CA THR A 115 12.89 7.93 3.07
C THR A 115 12.26 8.73 4.21
N ILE A 116 10.92 8.85 4.24
CA ILE A 116 10.20 9.52 5.34
C ILE A 116 10.41 8.76 6.64
N LEU A 117 10.21 7.44 6.63
CA LEU A 117 10.33 6.59 7.82
C LEU A 117 11.72 6.71 8.46
N ASN A 118 12.78 6.73 7.65
CA ASN A 118 14.15 6.89 8.16
C ASN A 118 14.45 8.26 8.77
N LYS A 119 13.63 9.26 8.50
CA LYS A 119 13.71 10.63 9.02
C LYS A 119 12.65 10.92 10.08
N ASP A 120 11.79 9.95 10.40
CA ASP A 120 10.74 10.13 11.39
C ASP A 120 11.37 10.13 12.80
N ASP A 121 11.20 11.22 13.54
CA ASP A 121 11.78 11.39 14.89
C ASP A 121 11.25 10.35 15.90
N ARG A 122 10.14 9.66 15.58
CA ARG A 122 9.56 8.60 16.41
C ARG A 122 10.21 7.24 16.15
N LEU A 123 11.04 7.10 15.11
CA LEU A 123 11.67 5.84 14.74
C LEU A 123 12.63 5.37 15.83
N ASN A 124 12.44 4.14 16.29
CA ASN A 124 13.28 3.47 17.27
C ASN A 124 13.82 2.16 16.70
N ARG A 125 15.11 2.15 16.34
CA ARG A 125 15.80 0.98 15.77
C ARG A 125 16.22 -0.08 16.80
N LEU A 126 15.98 0.18 18.08
CA LEU A 126 16.30 -0.74 19.19
C LEU A 126 15.09 -1.58 19.64
N SER A 127 13.96 -1.45 18.92
CA SER A 127 12.73 -2.20 19.17
C SER A 127 12.73 -3.58 18.55
#